data_AF-Q0ABP7-F1
#
_entry.id   AF-Q0ABP7-F1
#
_cell.length_a   1.000
_cell.length_b   1.000
_cell.length_c   1.000
_cell.angle_alpha   90.00
_cell.angle_beta   90.00
_cell.angle_gamma   90.00
#
_symmetry.space_group_name_H-M   'P 1'
#
loop_
_entity.id
_entity.type
_entity.pdbx_description
1 polymer ?
#
loop_
_entity_poly.entity_id
_entity_poly.type
_entity_poly.pdbx_seq_one_letter_code
_entity_poly.pdbx_strand_id
1 'polypeptide(L)'
;MREEENEEEIDLLSEEEQAEREEKLAKLEKEKKELLASLAGGDFSTLKTKVAYILNLYPQARNSDITLSIKYWETFQPDIYNESGILPKDLFKLERLHYIVRARAKIQNEYGLFTSDSPVKKFRKKREEEMQDEVLKDASPRKVVTVFADETGKNQNYVVVASVWVLTGRAVYTISKSILDWQSSSLWANREIHFTKFGKRDSDTLAEYLNIIQANREFLSFKAIAVERSRTKRKIEAVVEKLHEHMLINGVEHEVEHHRISPPQTINVTLDEEQSLDAITLAEVKRRVNSHFEDRFGDEMAMGTLESVSSRKSPMVQLADLIAGAINRRLNHTGDKNYKDEMAGRVIHALDLQLGEDEVDGIDVTTLFKI
;
A
#
# COMPACT_ATOMS: atom_id res chain seq x y z
N MET A 1 32.49 34.96 45.84
CA MET A 1 33.32 33.84 45.37
C MET A 1 32.75 32.56 45.94
N ARG A 2 31.75 32.00 45.27
CA ARG A 2 31.22 30.65 45.45
C ARG A 2 30.42 30.33 44.21
N GLU A 3 30.58 29.08 43.75
CA GLU A 3 29.76 28.37 42.77
C GLU A 3 30.02 28.67 41.29
N GLU A 4 31.11 28.09 40.79
CA GLU A 4 31.13 27.46 39.45
C GLU A 4 31.87 26.14 39.59
N GLU A 5 31.12 25.05 39.76
CA GLU A 5 31.55 23.66 39.50
C GLU A 5 30.28 22.81 39.55
N ASN A 6 29.60 22.73 38.41
CA ASN A 6 28.67 21.65 38.11
C ASN A 6 28.99 21.22 36.68
N GLU A 7 30.18 20.61 36.57
CA GLU A 7 30.65 19.98 35.33
C GLU A 7 29.73 18.81 34.98
N GLU A 8 29.48 18.71 33.68
CA GLU A 8 28.64 17.73 33.02
C GLU A 8 29.09 16.31 33.36
N GLU A 9 28.25 15.58 34.09
CA GLU A 9 28.35 14.14 34.26
C GLU A 9 27.98 13.47 32.93
N ILE A 10 28.95 13.42 32.00
CA ILE A 10 28.86 12.63 30.78
C ILE A 10 29.01 11.17 31.20
N ASP A 11 27.88 10.49 31.32
CA ASP A 11 27.76 9.05 31.54
C ASP A 11 28.49 8.29 30.40
N LEU A 12 29.77 7.97 30.63
CA LEU A 12 30.61 7.16 29.74
C LEU A 12 30.19 5.71 29.91
N LEU A 13 29.15 5.31 29.17
CA LEU A 13 28.72 3.93 29.01
C LEU A 13 29.93 3.04 28.65
N SER A 14 30.01 1.85 29.26
CA SER A 14 31.04 0.88 28.92
C SER A 14 30.95 0.41 27.46
N GLU A 15 32.06 -0.08 26.89
CA GLU A 15 32.08 -0.60 25.51
C GLU A 15 31.08 -1.76 25.31
N GLU A 16 30.84 -2.58 26.35
CA GLU A 16 29.82 -3.64 26.34
C GLU A 16 28.39 -3.06 26.31
N GLU A 17 28.10 -2.03 27.11
CA GLU A 17 26.78 -1.37 27.13
C GLU A 17 26.49 -0.59 25.84
N GLN A 18 27.53 -0.03 25.20
CA GLN A 18 27.41 0.60 23.88
C GLN A 18 27.09 -0.45 22.80
N ALA A 19 27.80 -1.57 22.78
CA ALA A 19 27.55 -2.66 21.82
C ALA A 19 26.13 -3.25 21.97
N GLU A 20 25.65 -3.50 23.20
CA GLU A 20 24.28 -3.98 23.44
C GLU A 20 23.22 -2.97 22.98
N ARG A 21 23.48 -1.67 23.19
CA ARG A 21 22.58 -0.60 22.75
C ARG A 21 22.52 -0.49 21.24
N GLU A 22 23.65 -0.60 20.55
CA GLU A 22 23.74 -0.61 19.09
C GLU A 22 23.02 -1.82 18.49
N GLU A 23 23.22 -3.01 19.05
CA GLU A 23 22.51 -4.22 18.61
C GLU A 23 20.98 -4.06 18.78
N LYS A 24 20.56 -3.53 19.92
CA LYS A 24 19.14 -3.26 20.19
C LYS A 24 18.56 -2.22 19.23
N LEU A 25 19.31 -1.17 18.92
CA LEU A 25 18.90 -0.15 17.95
C LEU A 25 18.80 -0.72 16.53
N ALA A 26 19.80 -1.49 16.09
CA ALA A 26 19.79 -2.16 14.78
C ALA A 26 18.61 -3.13 14.65
N LYS A 27 18.31 -3.88 15.72
CA LYS A 27 17.13 -4.75 15.77
C LYS A 27 15.83 -3.96 15.69
N LEU A 28 15.72 -2.85 16.41
CA LEU A 28 14.54 -1.98 16.37
C LEU A 28 14.34 -1.37 14.98
N GLU A 29 15.40 -0.90 14.33
CA GLU A 29 15.34 -0.37 12.97
C GLU A 29 14.90 -1.44 11.97
N LYS A 30 15.41 -2.66 12.11
CA LYS A 30 14.99 -3.79 11.27
C LYS A 30 13.50 -4.10 11.47
N GLU A 31 13.04 -4.23 12.71
CA GLU A 31 11.62 -4.47 13.00
C GLU A 31 10.72 -3.33 12.49
N LYS A 32 11.19 -2.09 12.57
CA LYS A 32 10.50 -0.91 12.04
C LYS A 32 10.36 -0.97 10.52
N LYS A 33 11.45 -1.28 9.80
CA LYS A 33 11.45 -1.44 8.34
C LYS A 33 10.53 -2.58 7.91
N GLU A 34 10.59 -3.72 8.60
CA GLU A 34 9.71 -4.86 8.33
C GLU A 34 8.23 -4.51 8.53
N LEU A 35 7.90 -3.76 9.58
CA LEU A 35 6.52 -3.32 9.83
C LEU A 35 6.01 -2.39 8.73
N LEU A 36 6.81 -1.42 8.29
CA LEU A 36 6.45 -0.52 7.20
C LEU A 36 6.28 -1.27 5.89
N ALA A 37 7.20 -2.18 5.56
CA ALA A 37 7.09 -3.02 4.37
C ALA A 37 5.84 -3.90 4.38
N SER A 38 5.50 -4.53 5.51
CA SER A 38 4.25 -5.29 5.63
C SER A 38 3.01 -4.39 5.51
N LEU A 39 3.04 -3.18 6.07
CA LEU A 39 1.94 -2.23 5.96
C LEU A 39 1.75 -1.76 4.51
N ALA A 40 2.83 -1.38 3.83
CA ALA A 40 2.84 -0.97 2.43
C ALA A 40 2.41 -2.13 1.51
N GLY A 41 2.84 -3.36 1.80
CA GLY A 41 2.44 -4.56 1.06
C GLY A 41 0.99 -5.00 1.30
N GLY A 42 0.31 -4.46 2.30
CA GLY A 42 -1.03 -4.94 2.70
C GLY A 42 -1.00 -6.34 3.34
N ASP A 43 0.12 -6.72 3.97
CA ASP A 43 0.29 -7.96 4.72
C ASP A 43 -0.21 -7.81 6.16
N PHE A 44 -1.43 -8.26 6.39
CA PHE A 44 -2.09 -8.20 7.70
C PHE A 44 -1.94 -9.48 8.51
N SER A 45 -0.91 -10.29 8.27
CA SER A 45 -0.67 -11.55 9.00
C SER A 45 -0.39 -11.33 10.50
N THR A 46 0.23 -10.21 10.87
CA THR A 46 0.61 -9.95 12.27
C THR A 46 -0.30 -8.93 12.95
N LEU A 47 -0.46 -9.08 14.28
CA LEU A 47 -1.17 -8.10 15.11
C LEU A 47 -0.56 -6.69 15.00
N LYS A 48 0.77 -6.60 14.94
CA LYS A 48 1.48 -5.32 14.83
C LYS A 48 1.11 -4.59 13.54
N THR A 49 1.09 -5.29 12.40
CA THR A 49 0.74 -4.66 11.12
C THR A 49 -0.72 -4.22 11.10
N LYS A 50 -1.63 -5.04 11.63
CA LYS A 50 -3.04 -4.68 11.80
C LYS A 50 -3.22 -3.42 12.65
N VAL A 51 -2.52 -3.31 13.77
CA VAL A 51 -2.57 -2.12 14.64
C VAL A 51 -1.97 -0.89 13.94
N ALA A 52 -0.80 -1.04 13.30
CA ALA A 52 -0.17 0.04 12.53
C ALA A 52 -1.10 0.59 11.44
N TYR A 53 -1.85 -0.29 10.78
CA TYR A 53 -2.82 0.07 9.77
C TYR A 53 -4.00 0.91 10.32
N ILE A 54 -4.56 0.53 11.48
CA ILE A 54 -5.60 1.34 12.14
C ILE A 54 -5.04 2.71 12.54
N LEU A 55 -3.83 2.76 13.09
CA LEU A 55 -3.17 4.01 13.46
C LEU A 55 -2.88 4.91 12.25
N ASN A 56 -2.64 4.32 11.08
CA ASN A 56 -2.45 5.06 9.83
C ASN A 56 -3.76 5.67 9.34
N LEU A 57 -4.82 4.86 9.29
CA LEU A 57 -6.12 5.24 8.73
C LEU A 57 -6.94 6.17 9.65
N TYR A 58 -6.84 5.97 10.96
CA TYR A 58 -7.61 6.67 11.99
C TYR A 58 -6.70 7.40 12.99
N PRO A 59 -6.35 8.67 12.73
CA PRO A 59 -5.50 9.46 13.65
C PRO A 59 -5.99 9.49 15.10
N GLN A 60 -7.30 9.50 15.33
CA GLN A 60 -7.91 9.43 16.66
C GLN A 60 -7.54 8.17 17.45
N ALA A 61 -7.28 7.04 16.76
CA ALA A 61 -6.85 5.80 17.39
C ALA A 61 -5.42 5.90 17.95
N ARG A 62 -4.63 6.90 17.54
CA ARG A 62 -3.30 7.19 18.10
C ARG A 62 -3.38 7.72 19.52
N ASN A 63 -4.52 8.32 19.87
CA ASN A 63 -4.72 9.02 21.14
C ASN A 63 -5.58 8.21 22.14
N SER A 64 -6.33 7.20 21.69
CA SER A 64 -7.28 6.43 22.51
C SER A 64 -7.15 4.91 22.31
N ASP A 65 -6.95 4.16 23.40
CA ASP A 65 -6.92 2.69 23.36
C ASP A 65 -8.27 2.08 23.00
N ILE A 66 -9.34 2.66 23.54
CA ILE A 66 -10.71 2.20 23.29
C ILE A 66 -11.05 2.38 21.81
N THR A 67 -10.78 3.57 21.26
CA THR A 67 -11.02 3.86 19.84
C THR A 67 -10.20 2.97 18.93
N LEU A 68 -8.93 2.70 19.28
CA LEU A 68 -8.09 1.76 18.57
C LEU A 68 -8.68 0.34 18.58
N SER A 69 -9.12 -0.16 19.74
CA SER A 69 -9.71 -1.50 19.85
C SER A 69 -11.02 -1.63 19.07
N ILE A 70 -11.92 -0.65 19.15
CA ILE A 70 -13.18 -0.64 18.40
C ILE A 70 -12.89 -0.67 16.88
N LYS A 71 -12.06 0.27 16.38
CA LYS A 71 -11.69 0.31 14.96
C LYS A 71 -10.96 -0.94 14.49
N TYR A 72 -10.15 -1.54 15.35
CA TYR A 72 -9.52 -2.83 15.08
C TYR A 72 -10.57 -3.93 14.86
N TRP A 73 -11.54 -4.07 15.76
CA TRP A 73 -12.56 -5.12 15.66
C TRP A 73 -13.49 -4.90 14.47
N GLU A 74 -13.93 -3.66 14.22
CA GLU A 74 -14.72 -3.31 13.02
C GLU A 74 -14.00 -3.68 11.71
N THR A 75 -12.68 -3.54 11.69
CA THR A 75 -11.88 -3.76 10.47
C THR A 75 -11.49 -5.23 10.29
N PHE A 76 -10.96 -5.86 11.34
CA PHE A 76 -10.33 -7.18 11.26
C PHE A 76 -11.16 -8.33 11.81
N GLN A 77 -12.23 -8.05 12.57
CA GLN A 77 -13.14 -9.06 13.11
C GLN A 77 -14.63 -8.71 12.87
N PRO A 78 -15.03 -8.30 11.64
CA PRO A 78 -16.39 -7.86 11.35
C PRO A 78 -17.44 -8.95 11.57
N ASP A 79 -17.04 -10.23 11.46
CA ASP A 79 -17.89 -11.40 11.70
C ASP A 79 -18.29 -11.56 13.19
N ILE A 80 -17.54 -10.93 14.09
CA ILE A 80 -17.73 -11.00 15.54
C ILE A 80 -18.26 -9.68 16.10
N TYR A 81 -17.77 -8.55 15.59
CA TYR A 81 -18.14 -7.21 16.03
C TYR A 81 -18.60 -6.36 14.86
N ASN A 82 -19.84 -5.88 14.94
CA ASN A 82 -20.43 -4.97 13.97
C ASN A 82 -21.32 -3.91 14.66
N GLU A 83 -21.87 -2.98 13.89
CA GLU A 83 -22.74 -1.90 14.38
C GLU A 83 -24.01 -2.41 15.07
N SER A 84 -24.46 -3.64 14.77
CA SER A 84 -25.60 -4.28 15.43
C SER A 84 -25.23 -4.91 16.79
N GLY A 85 -23.96 -4.87 17.18
CA GLY A 85 -23.46 -5.30 18.49
C GLY A 85 -22.66 -6.60 18.45
N ILE A 86 -22.38 -7.13 19.65
CA ILE A 86 -21.65 -8.38 19.86
C ILE A 86 -22.45 -9.31 20.79
N LEU A 87 -22.45 -10.61 20.46
CA LEU A 87 -23.05 -11.60 21.35
C LEU A 87 -22.12 -11.87 22.55
N PRO A 88 -22.65 -12.03 23.79
CA PRO A 88 -21.82 -12.26 24.97
C PRO A 88 -20.84 -13.43 24.86
N LYS A 89 -21.25 -14.50 24.15
CA LYS A 89 -20.41 -15.69 23.90
C LYS A 89 -19.19 -15.40 23.01
N ASP A 90 -19.27 -14.37 22.17
CA ASP A 90 -18.24 -14.04 21.19
C ASP A 90 -17.30 -12.94 21.71
N LEU A 91 -17.61 -12.32 22.86
CA LEU A 91 -16.76 -11.34 23.54
C LEU A 91 -15.34 -11.89 23.80
N PHE A 92 -15.24 -13.17 24.16
CA PHE A 92 -13.95 -13.82 24.44
C PHE A 92 -13.19 -14.26 23.18
N LYS A 93 -13.82 -14.17 22.00
CA LYS A 93 -13.18 -14.45 20.71
C LYS A 93 -12.55 -13.21 20.08
N LEU A 94 -12.90 -12.02 20.57
CA LEU A 94 -12.25 -10.79 20.15
C LEU A 94 -10.78 -10.79 20.55
N GLU A 95 -9.98 -10.15 19.71
CA GLU A 95 -8.59 -9.86 20.03
C GLU A 95 -8.53 -9.06 21.33
N ARG A 96 -7.66 -9.48 22.26
CA ARG A 96 -7.67 -8.93 23.61
C ARG A 96 -7.10 -7.51 23.60
N LEU A 97 -7.79 -6.59 24.28
CA LEU A 97 -7.41 -5.18 24.32
C LEU A 97 -5.94 -4.99 24.72
N HIS A 98 -5.47 -5.69 25.75
CA HIS A 98 -4.09 -5.54 26.21
C HIS A 98 -3.02 -5.92 25.16
N TYR A 99 -3.31 -6.82 24.22
CA TYR A 99 -2.40 -7.11 23.12
C TYR A 99 -2.39 -5.99 22.09
N ILE A 100 -3.55 -5.42 21.78
CA ILE A 100 -3.70 -4.24 20.90
C ILE A 100 -2.96 -3.03 21.49
N VAL A 101 -3.18 -2.73 22.77
CA VAL A 101 -2.51 -1.63 23.49
C VAL A 101 -0.99 -1.82 23.52
N ARG A 102 -0.52 -3.04 23.80
CA ARG A 102 0.93 -3.36 23.80
C ARG A 102 1.54 -3.16 22.42
N ALA A 103 0.87 -3.60 21.36
CA ALA A 103 1.32 -3.38 20.00
C ALA A 103 1.40 -1.87 19.68
N ARG A 104 0.39 -1.08 20.07
CA ARG A 104 0.41 0.39 19.92
C ARG A 104 1.60 1.00 20.65
N ALA A 105 1.82 0.65 21.91
CA ALA A 105 2.91 1.18 22.72
C ALA A 105 4.27 0.89 22.06
N LYS A 106 4.47 -0.32 21.53
CA LYS A 106 5.69 -0.68 20.79
C LYS A 106 5.85 0.19 19.53
N ILE A 107 4.79 0.33 18.73
CA ILE A 107 4.82 1.12 17.49
C ILE A 107 5.11 2.60 17.76
N GLN A 108 4.46 3.20 18.76
CA GLN A 108 4.58 4.63 19.04
C GLN A 108 5.85 4.97 19.83
N ASN A 109 6.19 4.19 20.86
CA ASN A 109 7.28 4.52 21.77
C ASN A 109 8.62 3.95 21.31
N GLU A 110 8.65 2.71 20.81
CA GLU A 110 9.90 2.07 20.40
C GLU A 110 10.25 2.40 18.95
N TYR A 111 9.29 2.32 18.02
CA TYR A 111 9.56 2.61 16.60
C TYR A 111 9.44 4.10 16.23
N GLY A 112 8.80 4.91 17.09
CA GLY A 112 8.54 6.33 16.83
C GLY A 112 7.56 6.56 15.67
N LEU A 113 6.69 5.59 15.38
CA LEU A 113 5.73 5.67 14.26
C LEU A 113 4.32 6.02 14.77
N PHE A 114 3.57 6.76 13.96
CA PHE A 114 2.16 7.14 14.25
C PHE A 114 1.97 7.71 15.66
N THR A 115 2.88 8.59 16.08
CA THR A 115 2.89 9.19 17.42
C THR A 115 1.61 10.00 17.67
N SER A 116 1.19 10.08 18.94
CA SER A 116 0.08 10.93 19.36
C SER A 116 0.37 12.41 19.12
N ASP A 117 -0.66 13.22 18.88
CA ASP A 117 -0.49 14.66 18.65
C ASP A 117 0.13 15.34 19.89
N SER A 118 1.03 16.30 19.62
CA SER A 118 1.93 16.93 20.60
C SER A 118 1.29 17.51 21.89
N PRO A 119 -0.01 17.88 21.98
CA PRO A 119 -0.60 18.35 23.24
C PRO A 119 -0.94 17.25 24.28
N VAL A 120 -0.99 15.97 23.89
CA VAL A 120 -1.65 14.92 24.71
C VAL A 120 -0.75 14.31 25.79
N LYS A 121 0.57 14.57 25.77
CA LYS A 121 1.51 14.04 26.79
C LYS A 121 1.26 14.56 28.22
N LYS A 122 0.65 15.75 28.40
CA LYS A 122 0.39 16.36 29.72
C LYS A 122 -1.05 16.19 30.25
N PHE A 123 -2.00 15.72 29.43
CA PHE A 123 -3.44 15.69 29.79
C PHE A 123 -4.00 14.30 30.14
N ARG A 124 -3.22 13.22 29.97
CA ARG A 124 -3.62 11.81 30.16
C ARG A 124 -4.11 11.41 31.57
N LYS A 125 -4.18 12.32 32.53
CA LYS A 125 -4.63 11.99 33.90
C LYS A 125 -5.99 12.57 34.29
N LYS A 126 -6.64 13.41 33.46
CA LYS A 126 -7.79 14.20 33.95
C LYS A 126 -9.03 14.26 33.05
N ARG A 127 -9.02 13.77 31.81
CA ARG A 127 -10.12 14.04 30.85
C ARG A 127 -10.50 12.87 29.92
N GLU A 128 -10.33 11.63 30.37
CA GLU A 128 -10.64 10.45 29.55
C GLU A 128 -12.16 10.22 29.36
N GLU A 129 -12.99 10.85 30.19
CA GLU A 129 -14.46 10.81 30.08
C GLU A 129 -15.04 12.04 29.37
N GLU A 130 -14.47 13.24 29.56
CA GLU A 130 -15.01 14.48 28.96
C GLU A 130 -14.66 14.67 27.47
N MET A 131 -13.57 14.06 26.96
CA MET A 131 -13.20 14.12 25.53
C MET A 131 -14.00 13.16 24.64
N GLN A 132 -14.76 12.23 25.20
CA GLN A 132 -15.38 11.13 24.46
C GLN A 132 -16.38 11.64 23.41
N ASP A 133 -17.19 12.66 23.72
CA ASP A 133 -18.26 13.09 22.82
C ASP A 133 -17.84 14.13 21.77
N GLU A 134 -16.73 14.85 21.97
CA GLU A 134 -16.22 15.85 21.02
C GLU A 134 -15.19 15.27 20.04
N VAL A 135 -14.30 14.36 20.48
CA VAL A 135 -13.27 13.76 19.61
C VAL A 135 -13.86 12.73 18.64
N LEU A 136 -14.99 12.11 18.99
CA LEU A 136 -15.75 11.23 18.09
C LEU A 136 -16.47 11.99 16.97
N LYS A 137 -16.64 13.32 17.08
CA LYS A 137 -17.43 14.12 16.13
C LYS A 137 -16.59 14.87 15.08
N ASP A 138 -15.30 15.11 15.29
CA ASP A 138 -14.62 16.19 14.52
C ASP A 138 -13.32 15.82 13.78
N ALA A 139 -12.98 14.53 13.64
CA ALA A 139 -11.89 14.10 12.76
C ALA A 139 -12.36 13.01 11.80
N SER A 140 -12.73 13.42 10.58
CA SER A 140 -13.03 12.47 9.50
C SER A 140 -11.84 11.54 9.26
N PRO A 141 -12.07 10.21 9.07
CA PRO A 141 -11.00 9.28 8.69
C PRO A 141 -10.21 9.82 7.51
N ARG A 142 -8.90 9.54 7.45
CA ARG A 142 -8.12 9.92 6.28
C ARG A 142 -8.68 9.16 5.07
N LYS A 143 -9.12 9.88 4.04
CA LYS A 143 -9.41 9.29 2.74
C LYS A 143 -8.07 8.92 2.12
N VAL A 144 -7.74 7.64 2.11
CA VAL A 144 -6.47 7.11 1.60
C VAL A 144 -6.77 6.24 0.39
N VAL A 145 -6.13 6.56 -0.74
CA VAL A 145 -5.99 5.63 -1.87
C VAL A 145 -4.66 4.93 -1.73
N THR A 146 -4.64 3.62 -1.94
CA THR A 146 -3.39 2.85 -2.02
C THR A 146 -3.22 2.32 -3.43
N VAL A 147 -2.09 2.65 -4.06
CA VAL A 147 -1.71 2.23 -5.41
C VAL A 147 -0.63 1.17 -5.29
N PHE A 148 -0.78 0.07 -5.99
CA PHE A 148 0.22 -0.99 -6.10
C PHE A 148 0.65 -1.08 -7.55
N ALA A 149 1.95 -1.07 -7.85
CA ALA A 149 2.41 -1.10 -9.23
C ALA A 149 3.55 -2.08 -9.46
N ASP A 150 3.62 -2.56 -10.71
CA ASP A 150 4.67 -3.42 -11.21
C ASP A 150 5.02 -3.07 -12.67
N GLU A 151 6.23 -3.42 -13.11
CA GLU A 151 6.66 -3.24 -14.49
C GLU A 151 7.19 -4.50 -15.14
N THR A 152 7.05 -4.55 -16.46
CA THR A 152 7.56 -5.66 -17.26
C THR A 152 7.99 -5.20 -18.64
N GLY A 153 8.62 -6.11 -19.40
CA GLY A 153 9.01 -5.83 -20.79
C GLY A 153 10.30 -5.01 -20.94
N LYS A 154 11.13 -4.85 -19.89
CA LYS A 154 12.40 -4.09 -19.94
C LYS A 154 13.31 -4.45 -21.13
N ASN A 155 13.31 -5.73 -21.52
CA ASN A 155 14.11 -6.27 -22.63
C ASN A 155 13.31 -6.51 -23.92
N GLN A 156 12.06 -6.04 -24.00
CA GLN A 156 11.15 -6.26 -25.13
C GLN A 156 10.90 -4.95 -25.90
N ASN A 157 10.00 -4.98 -26.89
CA ASN A 157 9.70 -3.81 -27.72
C ASN A 157 8.90 -2.77 -26.94
N TYR A 158 7.94 -3.22 -26.12
CA TYR A 158 7.18 -2.37 -25.21
C TYR A 158 7.64 -2.58 -23.77
N VAL A 159 7.84 -1.47 -23.05
CA VAL A 159 7.98 -1.44 -21.60
C VAL A 159 6.63 -1.04 -21.02
N VAL A 160 6.12 -1.82 -20.07
CA VAL A 160 4.78 -1.66 -19.51
C VAL A 160 4.87 -1.46 -18.01
N VAL A 161 4.16 -0.46 -17.49
CA VAL A 161 3.88 -0.28 -16.07
C VAL A 161 2.39 -0.50 -15.87
N ALA A 162 2.01 -1.37 -14.94
CA ALA A 162 0.62 -1.53 -14.53
C ALA A 162 0.46 -1.24 -13.04
N SER A 163 -0.74 -0.80 -12.67
CA SER A 163 -1.08 -0.44 -11.31
C SER A 163 -2.51 -0.80 -10.94
N VAL A 164 -2.68 -1.17 -9.67
CA VAL A 164 -3.94 -1.46 -9.00
C VAL A 164 -4.18 -0.38 -7.96
N TRP A 165 -5.27 0.35 -8.11
CA TRP A 165 -5.68 1.43 -7.23
C TRP A 165 -6.80 0.93 -6.33
N VAL A 166 -6.55 0.92 -5.04
CA VAL A 166 -7.56 0.63 -4.02
C VAL A 166 -8.05 1.95 -3.46
N LEU A 167 -9.25 2.35 -3.87
CA LEU A 167 -9.78 3.70 -3.68
C LEU A 167 -10.15 4.03 -2.22
N THR A 168 -10.38 2.98 -1.42
CA THR A 168 -10.73 3.10 -0.01
C THR A 168 -9.74 2.31 0.82
N GLY A 169 -9.10 2.96 1.78
CA GLY A 169 -8.15 2.33 2.69
C GLY A 169 -8.61 0.95 3.18
N ARG A 170 -9.81 0.85 3.80
CA ARG A 170 -10.38 -0.40 4.34
C ARG A 170 -10.43 -1.55 3.33
N ALA A 171 -10.68 -1.25 2.06
CA ALA A 171 -10.81 -2.26 1.01
C ALA A 171 -9.49 -3.01 0.79
N VAL A 172 -8.33 -2.41 1.09
CA VAL A 172 -7.04 -3.11 0.99
C VAL A 172 -7.04 -4.38 1.85
N TYR A 173 -7.53 -4.29 3.09
CA TYR A 173 -7.63 -5.48 3.94
C TYR A 173 -8.64 -6.49 3.41
N THR A 174 -9.85 -6.03 3.07
CA THR A 174 -10.93 -6.92 2.59
C THR A 174 -10.46 -7.74 1.39
N ILE A 175 -9.86 -7.08 0.40
CA ILE A 175 -9.44 -7.73 -0.85
C ILE A 175 -8.23 -8.63 -0.61
N SER A 176 -7.21 -8.16 0.12
CA SER A 176 -6.06 -9.00 0.47
C SER A 176 -6.48 -10.25 1.24
N LYS A 177 -7.41 -10.12 2.20
CA LYS A 177 -7.95 -11.27 2.93
C LYS A 177 -8.68 -12.23 2.00
N SER A 178 -9.59 -11.74 1.14
CA SER A 178 -10.32 -12.58 0.20
C SER A 178 -9.39 -13.36 -0.74
N ILE A 179 -8.32 -12.73 -1.22
CA ILE A 179 -7.31 -13.40 -2.05
C ILE A 179 -6.58 -14.47 -1.26
N LEU A 180 -6.09 -14.16 -0.06
CA LEU A 180 -5.33 -15.12 0.76
C LEU A 180 -6.19 -16.31 1.21
N ASP A 181 -7.43 -16.05 1.63
CA ASP A 181 -8.39 -17.08 2.04
C ASP A 181 -8.66 -18.04 0.89
N TRP A 182 -8.94 -17.53 -0.32
CA TRP A 182 -9.08 -18.37 -1.50
C TRP A 182 -7.78 -19.10 -1.85
N GLN A 183 -6.65 -18.39 -1.89
CA GLN A 183 -5.36 -18.93 -2.29
C GLN A 183 -5.02 -20.17 -1.45
N SER A 184 -5.26 -20.12 -0.14
CA SER A 184 -5.01 -21.22 0.80
C SER A 184 -5.76 -22.52 0.46
N SER A 185 -6.90 -22.42 -0.22
CA SER A 185 -7.74 -23.54 -0.65
C SER A 185 -7.57 -23.90 -2.13
N SER A 186 -6.82 -23.09 -2.89
CA SER A 186 -6.64 -23.22 -4.33
C SER A 186 -5.38 -24.03 -4.70
N LEU A 187 -5.19 -24.28 -6.00
CA LEU A 187 -3.95 -24.85 -6.54
C LEU A 187 -2.71 -23.96 -6.29
N TRP A 188 -2.89 -22.70 -5.91
CA TRP A 188 -1.82 -21.73 -5.68
C TRP A 188 -1.49 -21.49 -4.19
N ALA A 189 -1.93 -22.37 -3.28
CA ALA A 189 -1.74 -22.22 -1.83
C ALA A 189 -0.30 -21.90 -1.39
N ASN A 190 0.70 -22.48 -2.07
CA ASN A 190 2.12 -22.27 -1.77
C ASN A 190 2.87 -21.58 -2.92
N ARG A 191 2.15 -20.93 -3.83
CA ARG A 191 2.70 -20.39 -5.07
C ARG A 191 2.41 -18.90 -5.14
N GLU A 192 3.46 -18.13 -5.41
CA GLU A 192 3.33 -16.73 -5.78
C GLU A 192 2.59 -16.59 -7.11
N ILE A 193 1.60 -15.70 -7.16
CA ILE A 193 0.86 -15.38 -8.37
C ILE A 193 1.74 -14.46 -9.19
N HIS A 194 2.34 -15.02 -10.24
CA HIS A 194 3.20 -14.28 -11.14
C HIS A 194 2.97 -14.76 -12.57
N PHE A 195 2.67 -13.85 -13.51
CA PHE A 195 2.16 -14.20 -14.83
C PHE A 195 3.10 -15.15 -15.60
N THR A 196 4.42 -14.97 -15.44
CA THR A 196 5.40 -15.80 -16.14
C THR A 196 5.40 -17.28 -15.68
N LYS A 197 4.97 -17.55 -14.43
CA LYS A 197 4.92 -18.89 -13.82
C LYS A 197 3.70 -19.72 -14.22
N PHE A 198 2.73 -19.11 -14.92
CA PHE A 198 1.52 -19.80 -15.34
C PHE A 198 1.80 -20.89 -16.38
N GLY A 199 1.24 -22.07 -16.14
CA GLY A 199 1.22 -23.20 -17.05
C GLY A 199 -0.20 -23.49 -17.54
N LYS A 200 -0.33 -24.43 -18.48
CA LYS A 200 -1.63 -24.78 -19.10
C LYS A 200 -2.73 -25.17 -18.09
N ARG A 201 -2.36 -25.75 -16.95
CA ARG A 201 -3.30 -26.20 -15.90
C ARG A 201 -3.82 -25.06 -15.01
N ASP A 202 -3.21 -23.87 -15.09
CA ASP A 202 -3.56 -22.74 -14.24
C ASP A 202 -4.78 -21.94 -14.75
N SER A 203 -5.36 -22.32 -15.89
CA SER A 203 -6.45 -21.57 -16.55
C SER A 203 -7.72 -21.46 -15.71
N ASP A 204 -8.10 -22.55 -15.04
CA ASP A 204 -9.31 -22.60 -14.22
C ASP A 204 -9.08 -21.85 -12.89
N THR A 205 -7.93 -22.06 -12.25
CA THR A 205 -7.51 -21.32 -11.05
C THR A 205 -7.44 -19.82 -11.31
N LEU A 206 -6.95 -19.40 -12.48
CA LEU A 206 -6.94 -17.99 -12.88
C LEU A 206 -8.36 -17.42 -13.01
N ALA A 207 -9.32 -18.20 -13.51
CA ALA A 207 -10.71 -17.75 -13.60
C ALA A 207 -11.31 -17.55 -12.20
N GLU A 208 -11.05 -18.47 -11.25
CA GLU A 208 -11.46 -18.31 -9.85
C GLU A 208 -10.85 -17.07 -9.21
N TYR A 209 -9.55 -16.83 -9.43
CA TYR A 209 -8.86 -15.64 -8.95
C TYR A 209 -9.53 -14.36 -9.47
N LEU A 210 -9.77 -14.29 -10.78
CA LEU A 210 -10.40 -13.12 -11.41
C LEU A 210 -11.82 -12.87 -10.90
N ASN A 211 -12.57 -13.93 -10.54
CA ASN A 211 -13.90 -13.77 -9.95
C ASN A 211 -13.84 -13.06 -8.59
N ILE A 212 -12.82 -13.31 -7.77
CA ILE A 212 -12.62 -12.62 -6.48
C ILE A 212 -12.34 -11.14 -6.71
N ILE A 213 -11.52 -10.83 -7.71
CA ILE A 213 -11.21 -9.45 -8.08
C ILE A 213 -12.46 -8.74 -8.60
N GLN A 214 -13.25 -9.39 -9.46
CA GLN A 214 -14.51 -8.84 -9.96
C GLN A 214 -15.54 -8.60 -8.85
N ALA A 215 -15.62 -9.50 -7.86
CA ALA A 215 -16.51 -9.34 -6.70
C ALA A 215 -16.18 -8.09 -5.87
N ASN A 216 -14.95 -7.57 -5.96
CA ASN A 216 -14.48 -6.36 -5.25
C ASN A 216 -14.21 -5.19 -6.21
N ARG A 217 -14.71 -5.25 -7.45
CA ARG A 217 -14.35 -4.30 -8.52
C ARG A 217 -14.70 -2.85 -8.21
N GLU A 218 -15.72 -2.62 -7.39
CA GLU A 218 -16.18 -1.28 -6.99
C GLU A 218 -15.08 -0.46 -6.28
N PHE A 219 -14.22 -1.14 -5.51
CA PHE A 219 -13.12 -0.51 -4.77
C PHE A 219 -11.81 -0.44 -5.56
N LEU A 220 -11.77 -1.06 -6.75
CA LEU A 220 -10.57 -1.22 -7.54
C LEU A 220 -10.62 -0.33 -8.78
N SER A 221 -9.46 0.21 -9.16
CA SER A 221 -9.23 0.77 -10.48
C SER A 221 -7.93 0.18 -11.02
N PHE A 222 -7.92 -0.15 -12.31
CA PHE A 222 -6.75 -0.74 -12.96
C PHE A 222 -6.27 0.23 -14.02
N LYS A 223 -4.97 0.55 -13.97
CA LYS A 223 -4.37 1.49 -14.91
C LYS A 223 -3.04 0.95 -15.36
N ALA A 224 -2.73 1.17 -16.62
CA ALA A 224 -1.44 0.81 -17.17
C ALA A 224 -0.98 1.87 -18.16
N ILE A 225 0.32 1.92 -18.39
CA ILE A 225 0.93 2.75 -19.41
C ILE A 225 2.04 1.92 -20.05
N ALA A 226 2.14 1.96 -21.37
CA ALA A 226 3.19 1.29 -22.09
C ALA A 226 3.89 2.26 -23.03
N VAL A 227 5.16 2.01 -23.32
CA VAL A 227 5.91 2.81 -24.31
C VAL A 227 6.72 1.89 -25.20
N GLU A 228 6.73 2.22 -26.49
CA GLU A 228 7.54 1.53 -27.46
C GLU A 228 9.00 2.00 -27.34
N ARG A 229 9.91 1.06 -27.10
CA ARG A 229 11.34 1.32 -26.90
C ARG A 229 11.99 2.00 -28.11
N SER A 230 11.51 1.71 -29.32
CA SER A 230 12.02 2.33 -30.56
C SER A 230 11.77 3.84 -30.61
N ARG A 231 10.73 4.33 -29.93
CA ARG A 231 10.33 5.75 -29.90
C ARG A 231 11.11 6.59 -28.89
N THR A 232 11.88 5.96 -28.01
CA THR A 232 12.67 6.67 -26.99
C THR A 232 14.16 6.40 -27.14
N LYS A 233 14.96 7.47 -27.07
CA LYS A 233 16.43 7.38 -27.00
C LYS A 233 16.96 7.32 -25.57
N ARG A 234 16.06 7.41 -24.56
CA ARG A 234 16.43 7.41 -23.15
C ARG A 234 16.82 6.01 -22.69
N LYS A 235 17.59 5.94 -21.59
CA LYS A 235 17.86 4.68 -20.90
C LYS A 235 16.55 4.10 -20.34
N ILE A 236 16.46 2.77 -20.27
CA ILE A 236 15.24 2.06 -19.86
C ILE A 236 14.82 2.48 -18.44
N GLU A 237 15.77 2.66 -17.53
CA GLU A 237 15.51 3.06 -16.15
C GLU A 237 14.82 4.43 -16.08
N ALA A 238 15.30 5.40 -16.86
CA ALA A 238 14.70 6.74 -16.94
C ALA A 238 13.31 6.73 -17.62
N VAL A 239 13.06 5.72 -18.48
CA VAL A 239 11.74 5.50 -19.07
C VAL A 239 10.79 4.95 -18.02
N VAL A 240 11.19 3.93 -17.26
CA VAL A 240 10.38 3.33 -16.18
C VAL A 240 10.04 4.38 -15.12
N GLU A 241 11.02 5.17 -14.68
CA GLU A 241 10.83 6.28 -13.73
C GLU A 241 9.72 7.23 -14.21
N LYS A 242 9.78 7.61 -15.49
CA LYS A 242 8.80 8.52 -16.09
C LYS A 242 7.43 7.87 -16.25
N LEU A 243 7.37 6.59 -16.61
CA LEU A 243 6.10 5.87 -16.69
C LEU A 243 5.39 5.82 -15.32
N HIS A 244 6.13 5.60 -14.22
CA HIS A 244 5.56 5.65 -12.87
C HIS A 244 5.05 7.04 -12.51
N GLU A 245 5.82 8.09 -12.82
CA GLU A 245 5.41 9.49 -12.61
C GLU A 245 4.10 9.81 -13.35
N HIS A 246 4.03 9.52 -14.65
CA HIS A 246 2.82 9.78 -15.44
C HIS A 246 1.65 8.89 -15.04
N MET A 247 1.89 7.63 -14.67
CA MET A 247 0.86 6.73 -14.17
C MET A 247 0.18 7.29 -12.92
N LEU A 248 0.97 7.85 -11.99
CA LEU A 248 0.46 8.42 -10.75
C LEU A 248 -0.30 9.73 -10.99
N ILE A 249 0.24 10.62 -11.83
CA ILE A 249 -0.40 11.89 -12.16
C ILE A 249 -1.71 11.66 -12.89
N ASN A 250 -1.65 11.02 -14.07
CA ASN A 250 -2.82 10.79 -14.91
C ASN A 250 -3.84 9.89 -14.21
N GLY A 251 -3.37 8.97 -13.37
CA GLY A 251 -4.24 8.11 -12.58
C GLY A 251 -5.07 8.87 -11.56
N VAL A 252 -4.49 9.81 -10.81
CA VAL A 252 -5.25 10.66 -9.86
C VAL A 252 -6.22 11.54 -10.61
N GLU A 253 -5.76 12.22 -11.67
CA GLU A 253 -6.62 13.09 -12.48
C GLU A 253 -7.83 12.33 -13.01
N HIS A 254 -7.61 11.14 -13.56
CA HIS A 254 -8.67 10.28 -14.04
C HIS A 254 -9.70 9.94 -12.95
N GLU A 255 -9.27 9.54 -11.76
CA GLU A 255 -10.19 9.17 -10.69
C GLU A 255 -10.97 10.38 -10.13
N VAL A 256 -10.37 11.58 -10.15
CA VAL A 256 -11.04 12.83 -9.76
C VAL A 256 -12.07 13.26 -10.81
N GLU A 257 -11.70 13.22 -12.09
CA GLU A 257 -12.58 13.58 -13.21
C GLU A 257 -13.82 12.68 -13.28
N HIS A 258 -13.68 11.40 -12.97
CA HIS A 258 -14.78 10.44 -12.93
C HIS A 258 -15.49 10.39 -11.57
N HIS A 259 -15.16 11.32 -10.65
CA HIS A 259 -15.78 11.47 -9.33
C HIS A 259 -15.71 10.21 -8.44
N ARG A 260 -14.71 9.35 -8.67
CA ARG A 260 -14.47 8.15 -7.85
C ARG A 260 -13.64 8.46 -6.61
N ILE A 261 -12.82 9.50 -6.67
CA ILE A 261 -12.11 10.08 -5.53
C ILE A 261 -12.40 11.58 -5.43
N SER A 262 -12.34 12.12 -4.21
CA SER A 262 -12.58 13.54 -3.95
C SER A 262 -11.58 14.05 -2.92
N PRO A 263 -10.90 15.19 -3.19
CA PRO A 263 -10.09 15.83 -2.18
C PRO A 263 -10.92 16.17 -0.90
N PRO A 264 -10.30 16.23 0.29
CA PRO A 264 -8.89 15.98 0.55
C PRO A 264 -8.55 14.48 0.62
N GLN A 265 -7.46 14.06 -0.01
CA GLN A 265 -7.08 12.65 -0.12
C GLN A 265 -5.56 12.45 -0.13
N THR A 266 -5.11 11.36 0.50
CA THR A 266 -3.70 10.95 0.51
C THR A 266 -3.50 9.74 -0.40
N ILE A 267 -2.50 9.79 -1.27
CA ILE A 267 -2.15 8.68 -2.18
C ILE A 267 -0.90 7.99 -1.65
N ASN A 268 -1.03 6.73 -1.26
CA ASN A 268 0.09 5.87 -0.89
C ASN A 268 0.41 4.94 -2.05
N VAL A 269 1.70 4.75 -2.34
CA VAL A 269 2.15 3.96 -3.48
C VAL A 269 3.12 2.89 -2.98
N THR A 270 2.85 1.66 -3.40
CA THR A 270 3.69 0.49 -3.16
C THR A 270 4.14 -0.07 -4.50
N LEU A 271 5.44 -0.07 -4.70
CA LEU A 271 6.10 -0.61 -5.88
C LEU A 271 6.65 -2.00 -5.58
N ASP A 272 6.85 -2.83 -6.60
CA ASP A 272 7.59 -4.07 -6.39
C ASP A 272 9.06 -3.77 -6.01
N GLU A 273 9.71 -4.69 -5.30
CA GLU A 273 11.13 -4.56 -4.93
C GLU A 273 12.08 -4.93 -6.07
N GLU A 274 11.61 -5.72 -7.05
CA GLU A 274 12.38 -6.05 -8.26
C GLU A 274 12.45 -4.88 -9.26
N GLN A 275 11.94 -3.72 -8.86
CA GLN A 275 11.96 -2.52 -9.69
C GLN A 275 13.35 -1.91 -9.81
N SER A 276 13.60 -1.32 -10.99
CA SER A 276 14.90 -0.70 -11.30
C SER A 276 15.13 0.66 -10.62
N LEU A 277 14.26 1.06 -9.70
CA LEU A 277 14.27 2.37 -9.06
C LEU A 277 14.92 2.28 -7.68
N ASP A 278 15.96 3.06 -7.46
CA ASP A 278 16.60 3.19 -6.15
C ASP A 278 15.83 4.18 -5.26
N ALA A 279 16.16 4.19 -3.97
CA ALA A 279 15.49 5.05 -2.99
C ALA A 279 15.61 6.55 -3.31
N ILE A 280 16.68 6.97 -3.99
CA ILE A 280 16.89 8.35 -4.44
C ILE A 280 15.88 8.67 -5.54
N THR A 281 15.78 7.82 -6.56
CA THR A 281 14.84 7.98 -7.66
C THR A 281 13.40 8.01 -7.16
N LEU A 282 13.03 7.15 -6.20
CA LEU A 282 11.71 7.20 -5.57
C LEU A 282 11.44 8.54 -4.88
N ALA A 283 12.40 9.07 -4.12
CA ALA A 283 12.24 10.36 -3.47
C ALA A 283 12.08 11.51 -4.49
N GLU A 284 12.75 11.43 -5.63
CA GLU A 284 12.61 12.40 -6.72
C GLU A 284 11.26 12.30 -7.43
N VAL A 285 10.81 11.09 -7.77
CA VAL A 285 9.46 10.84 -8.32
C VAL A 285 8.40 11.41 -7.38
N LYS A 286 8.49 11.09 -6.08
CA LYS A 286 7.58 11.62 -5.07
C LYS A 286 7.53 13.14 -5.06
N ARG A 287 8.70 13.79 -5.12
CA ARG A 287 8.79 15.27 -5.13
C ARG A 287 8.09 15.84 -6.35
N ARG A 288 8.36 15.31 -7.55
CA ARG A 288 7.77 15.80 -8.80
C ARG A 288 6.25 15.60 -8.84
N VAL A 289 5.76 14.44 -8.40
CA VAL A 289 4.31 14.18 -8.35
C VAL A 289 3.64 15.07 -7.31
N ASN A 290 4.25 15.30 -6.13
CA ASN A 290 3.71 16.25 -5.16
C ASN A 290 3.65 17.68 -5.69
N SER A 291 4.68 18.15 -6.38
CA SER A 291 4.63 19.47 -7.03
C SER A 291 3.47 19.56 -8.02
N HIS A 292 3.23 18.51 -8.82
CA HIS A 292 2.08 18.47 -9.73
C HIS A 292 0.74 18.45 -8.97
N PHE A 293 0.64 17.74 -7.85
CA PHE A 293 -0.57 17.72 -7.03
C PHE A 293 -0.85 19.08 -6.38
N GLU A 294 0.18 19.75 -5.86
CA GLU A 294 0.09 21.11 -5.32
C GLU A 294 -0.38 22.09 -6.40
N ASP A 295 0.19 22.02 -7.61
CA ASP A 295 -0.19 22.90 -8.73
C ASP A 295 -1.65 22.69 -9.19
N ARG A 296 -2.14 21.44 -9.17
CA ARG A 296 -3.45 21.07 -9.71
C ARG A 296 -4.58 21.10 -8.68
N PHE A 297 -4.30 20.69 -7.45
CA PHE A 297 -5.28 20.43 -6.39
C PHE A 297 -4.97 21.19 -5.09
N GLY A 298 -3.88 21.96 -5.02
CA GLY A 298 -3.44 22.64 -3.80
C GLY A 298 -3.08 21.66 -2.68
N ASP A 299 -3.33 22.07 -1.43
CA ASP A 299 -3.02 21.27 -0.23
C ASP A 299 -4.01 20.11 0.02
N GLU A 300 -4.99 19.91 -0.86
CA GLU A 300 -6.02 18.90 -0.66
C GLU A 300 -5.60 17.51 -1.18
N MET A 301 -4.57 17.42 -2.03
CA MET A 301 -4.02 16.15 -2.51
C MET A 301 -2.54 16.05 -2.19
N ALA A 302 -2.13 14.93 -1.61
CA ALA A 302 -0.72 14.69 -1.30
C ALA A 302 -0.33 13.23 -1.49
N MET A 303 0.87 13.00 -2.00
CA MET A 303 1.51 11.70 -1.95
C MET A 303 2.03 11.43 -0.53
N GLY A 304 1.46 10.42 0.12
CA GLY A 304 1.83 9.97 1.45
C GLY A 304 3.14 9.18 1.42
N THR A 305 3.05 7.87 1.28
CA THR A 305 4.22 6.97 1.19
C THR A 305 4.48 6.55 -0.26
N LEU A 306 5.75 6.37 -0.61
CA LEU A 306 6.19 5.74 -1.86
C LEU A 306 7.33 4.79 -1.48
N GLU A 307 7.02 3.49 -1.46
CA GLU A 307 7.92 2.46 -0.93
C GLU A 307 7.94 1.23 -1.86
N SER A 308 9.05 0.49 -1.84
CA SER A 308 9.19 -0.78 -2.56
C SER A 308 9.00 -1.97 -1.61
N VAL A 309 8.23 -2.98 -2.02
CA VAL A 309 7.94 -4.18 -1.23
C VAL A 309 8.00 -5.42 -2.10
N SER A 310 8.64 -6.48 -1.62
CA SER A 310 8.62 -7.78 -2.29
C SER A 310 7.19 -8.26 -2.59
N SER A 311 6.92 -8.52 -3.88
CA SER A 311 5.73 -9.18 -4.43
C SER A 311 5.21 -10.35 -3.58
N ARG A 312 6.10 -11.18 -3.01
CA ARG A 312 5.73 -12.36 -2.19
C ARG A 312 4.86 -12.02 -0.99
N LYS A 313 4.99 -10.80 -0.46
CA LYS A 313 4.27 -10.33 0.73
C LYS A 313 3.04 -9.50 0.36
N SER A 314 2.78 -9.23 -0.92
CA SER A 314 1.68 -8.37 -1.33
C SER A 314 0.81 -9.03 -2.41
N PRO A 315 -0.40 -9.49 -2.05
CA PRO A 315 -1.39 -9.95 -3.03
C PRO A 315 -1.74 -8.90 -4.09
N MET A 316 -1.64 -7.61 -3.74
CA MET A 316 -1.96 -6.50 -4.64
C MET A 316 -0.83 -6.20 -5.64
N VAL A 317 0.44 -6.29 -5.21
CA VAL A 317 1.58 -6.22 -6.15
C VAL A 317 1.54 -7.40 -7.12
N GLN A 318 1.21 -8.61 -6.65
CA GLN A 318 1.01 -9.76 -7.53
C GLN A 318 -0.13 -9.57 -8.54
N LEU A 319 -1.20 -8.85 -8.16
CA LEU A 319 -2.26 -8.47 -9.09
C LEU A 319 -1.77 -7.44 -10.11
N ALA A 320 -0.93 -6.48 -9.70
CA ALA A 320 -0.29 -5.54 -10.63
C ALA A 320 0.61 -6.27 -11.64
N ASP A 321 1.42 -7.24 -11.20
CA ASP A 321 2.21 -8.11 -12.08
C ASP A 321 1.32 -8.88 -13.07
N LEU A 322 0.20 -9.44 -12.60
CA LEU A 322 -0.73 -10.16 -13.47
C LEU A 322 -1.22 -9.27 -14.63
N ILE A 323 -1.55 -8.03 -14.33
CA ILE A 323 -2.02 -7.05 -15.32
C ILE A 323 -0.86 -6.63 -16.23
N ALA A 324 0.29 -6.28 -15.67
CA ALA A 324 1.49 -5.91 -16.41
C ALA A 324 1.88 -7.02 -17.40
N GLY A 325 1.97 -8.26 -16.91
CA GLY A 325 2.28 -9.45 -17.70
C GLY A 325 1.27 -9.75 -18.81
N ALA A 326 -0.03 -9.61 -18.53
CA ALA A 326 -1.08 -9.82 -19.54
C ALA A 326 -1.03 -8.77 -20.66
N ILE A 327 -0.87 -7.48 -20.31
CA ILE A 327 -0.75 -6.39 -21.28
C ILE A 327 0.53 -6.55 -22.10
N ASN A 328 1.65 -6.78 -21.43
CA ASN A 328 2.93 -7.01 -22.08
C ASN A 328 2.89 -8.19 -23.04
N ARG A 329 2.22 -9.28 -22.67
CA ARG A 329 2.03 -10.43 -23.55
C ARG A 329 1.23 -10.06 -24.79
N ARG A 330 0.22 -9.18 -24.68
CA ARG A 330 -0.58 -8.73 -25.82
C ARG A 330 0.15 -7.74 -26.73
N LEU A 331 0.93 -6.81 -26.17
CA LEU A 331 1.67 -5.80 -26.94
C LEU A 331 2.93 -6.36 -27.61
N ASN A 332 3.66 -7.24 -26.93
CA ASN A 332 4.89 -7.85 -27.45
C ASN A 332 4.64 -9.20 -28.15
N HIS A 333 3.39 -9.52 -28.51
CA HIS A 333 3.07 -10.78 -29.17
C HIS A 333 3.59 -10.80 -30.62
N THR A 334 4.60 -11.63 -30.89
CA THR A 334 5.08 -11.93 -32.24
C THR A 334 5.18 -13.45 -32.40
N GLY A 335 4.11 -14.12 -32.84
CA GLY A 335 4.12 -15.57 -33.08
C GLY A 335 2.75 -16.23 -33.10
N ASP A 336 2.72 -17.56 -32.96
CA ASP A 336 1.48 -18.33 -32.84
C ASP A 336 0.89 -18.21 -31.42
N LYS A 337 -0.44 -18.15 -31.36
CA LYS A 337 -1.18 -18.10 -30.08
C LYS A 337 -0.98 -19.38 -29.29
N ASN A 338 -0.60 -19.23 -28.02
CA ASN A 338 -0.50 -20.32 -27.06
C ASN A 338 -1.41 -20.08 -25.84
N TYR A 339 -1.39 -21.00 -24.88
CA TYR A 339 -2.23 -20.93 -23.67
C TYR A 339 -1.99 -19.66 -22.83
N LYS A 340 -0.79 -19.05 -22.86
CA LYS A 340 -0.53 -17.78 -22.16
C LYS A 340 -1.19 -16.60 -22.86
N ASP A 341 -1.35 -16.65 -24.18
CA ASP A 341 -2.08 -15.64 -24.94
C ASP A 341 -3.59 -15.70 -24.63
N GLU A 342 -4.14 -16.91 -24.45
CA GLU A 342 -5.52 -17.10 -23.98
C GLU A 342 -5.71 -16.58 -22.56
N MET A 343 -4.78 -16.86 -21.65
CA MET A 343 -4.81 -16.35 -20.26
C MET A 343 -4.71 -14.83 -20.22
N ALA A 344 -3.80 -14.23 -21.00
CA ALA A 344 -3.70 -12.77 -21.12
C ALA A 344 -5.02 -12.16 -21.62
N GLY A 345 -5.63 -12.78 -22.64
CA GLY A 345 -6.95 -12.37 -23.14
C GLY A 345 -8.04 -12.45 -22.08
N ARG A 346 -8.04 -13.52 -21.26
CA ARG A 346 -8.98 -13.67 -20.13
C ARG A 346 -8.79 -12.58 -19.08
N VAL A 347 -7.56 -12.26 -18.67
CA VAL A 347 -7.28 -11.18 -17.71
C VAL A 347 -7.80 -9.84 -18.24
N ILE A 348 -7.47 -9.52 -19.50
CA ILE A 348 -7.89 -8.25 -20.12
C ILE A 348 -9.41 -8.14 -20.22
N HIS A 349 -10.09 -9.21 -20.64
CA HIS A 349 -11.54 -9.23 -20.72
C HIS A 349 -12.20 -9.19 -19.34
N ALA A 350 -11.71 -9.97 -18.38
CA ALA A 350 -12.27 -10.08 -17.03
C ALA A 350 -12.16 -8.78 -16.23
N LEU A 351 -11.13 -7.99 -16.47
CA LEU A 351 -10.90 -6.72 -15.79
C LEU A 351 -11.39 -5.51 -16.59
N ASP A 352 -11.95 -5.74 -17.78
CA ASP A 352 -12.39 -4.73 -18.74
C ASP A 352 -11.30 -3.70 -19.06
N LEU A 353 -10.08 -4.20 -19.33
CA LEU A 353 -8.94 -3.34 -19.67
C LEU A 353 -9.05 -2.87 -21.12
N GLN A 354 -9.38 -1.59 -21.32
CA GLN A 354 -9.47 -0.98 -22.65
C GLN A 354 -8.11 -0.44 -23.10
N LEU A 355 -7.71 -0.84 -24.31
CA LEU A 355 -6.47 -0.36 -24.95
C LEU A 355 -6.79 0.86 -25.81
N GLY A 356 -6.41 2.06 -25.34
CA GLY A 356 -6.48 3.31 -26.09
C GLY A 356 -5.09 3.84 -26.44
N GLU A 357 -4.97 4.57 -27.55
CA GLU A 357 -3.76 5.32 -27.92
C GLU A 357 -3.99 6.80 -27.62
N ASP A 358 -3.42 7.31 -26.52
CA ASP A 358 -3.37 8.75 -26.21
C ASP A 358 -1.90 9.20 -26.22
N GLU A 359 -1.61 10.36 -26.83
CA GLU A 359 -0.30 11.02 -26.79
C GLU A 359 -0.13 11.76 -25.45
N VAL A 360 0.96 11.52 -24.72
CA VAL A 360 1.27 12.19 -23.44
C VAL A 360 2.38 13.22 -23.67
N ASP A 361 2.13 14.49 -23.37
CA ASP A 361 3.11 15.56 -23.61
C ASP A 361 4.44 15.31 -22.86
N GLY A 362 5.57 15.40 -23.57
CA GLY A 362 6.93 15.22 -23.00
C GLY A 362 7.51 13.80 -23.04
N ILE A 363 6.72 12.83 -23.50
CA ILE A 363 7.18 11.49 -23.88
C ILE A 363 6.40 11.10 -25.14
N ASP A 364 7.07 10.75 -26.25
CA ASP A 364 6.39 10.16 -27.42
C ASP A 364 5.85 8.76 -27.03
N VAL A 365 4.72 8.72 -26.32
CA VAL A 365 4.08 7.51 -25.79
C VAL A 365 2.87 7.20 -26.65
N THR A 366 2.84 5.97 -27.13
CA THR A 366 1.61 5.30 -27.52
C THR A 366 1.12 4.51 -26.31
N THR A 367 -0.13 4.74 -25.92
CA THR A 367 -0.99 3.93 -25.02
C THR A 367 -1.08 4.33 -23.54
N LEU A 368 -2.16 5.05 -23.25
CA LEU A 368 -2.72 5.29 -21.93
C LEU A 368 -3.88 4.28 -21.76
N PHE A 369 -3.77 3.37 -20.79
CA PHE A 369 -4.83 2.38 -20.55
C PHE A 369 -5.85 2.98 -19.59
N LYS A 370 -7.01 3.33 -20.16
CA LYS A 370 -8.14 3.93 -19.47
C LYS A 370 -9.07 2.83 -18.94
N ILE A 371 -9.44 2.93 -17.67
CA ILE A 371 -10.75 2.48 -17.17
C ILE A 371 -11.36 3.61 -16.37
#